data_AF-A0A927E7T0-F1
#
_entry.id   AF-A0A927E7T0-F1
#
_cell.length_a   1.000
_cell.length_b   1.000
_cell.length_c   1.000
_cell.angle_alpha   90.00
_cell.angle_beta   90.00
_cell.angle_gamma   90.00
#
_symmetry.space_group_name_H-M   'P 1'
#
loop_
_entity.id
_entity.type
_entity.pdbx_description
1 polymer ?
#
loop_
_entity_poly.entity_id
_entity_poly.type
_entity_poly.pdbx_seq_one_letter_code
_entity_poly.pdbx_strand_id
1 'polypeptide(L)'
;MPPLTLDAAFSAANLLAVGGWLLLLVAPRWRAGQFLAGLVIPSLLSLGYLVLIGVHWHQARGGFSSLDDVAALFASRPLLLAGWAHYLAFDLLIGAWLLRRSQREGLPHGAMLPVLALTFLFGPVGYLLYLLLAASRVIASEDRIPRFLARLPAPLRALEWEPRLTAAGIAMLLLAVPTALDYALDPRLFNGDNVWLKPLKFEISVAIYLFSFALILPLTGEAFQRSWLGRFTVRPVIALLTFEIVYIAWRASRAEASHYNEASALAIALYAAMGIAAVLFTAASGILAYGLARRDAAPLPPVMRRSLILGLGLTAVLGILSGVALSQAGGHTVGTPLPSAPVIPFFGWSLTVGDLRLGHFLALHAMQILPAFALFASLLGRATAPRIVDAFALAYACVTAAALIAALNARPLLGIG
;
A
#
# COMPACT_ATOMS: atom_id res chain seq x y z
N MET A 1 -48.77 22.73 -12.28
CA MET A 1 -48.07 21.74 -11.44
C MET A 1 -47.66 22.44 -10.14
N PRO A 2 -47.82 21.82 -8.97
CA PRO A 2 -47.33 22.42 -7.73
C PRO A 2 -45.81 22.65 -7.83
N PRO A 3 -45.27 23.72 -7.23
CA PRO A 3 -43.84 24.00 -7.27
C PRO A 3 -43.06 22.85 -6.65
N LEU A 4 -41.98 22.45 -7.31
CA LEU A 4 -41.11 21.37 -6.86
C LEU A 4 -40.46 21.79 -5.53
N THR A 5 -40.70 21.02 -4.46
CA THR A 5 -40.14 21.34 -3.14
C THR A 5 -38.62 21.13 -3.14
N LEU A 6 -37.91 21.83 -2.25
CA LEU A 6 -36.45 21.67 -2.11
C LEU A 6 -36.07 20.22 -1.77
N ASP A 7 -36.88 19.53 -0.98
CA ASP A 7 -36.62 18.13 -0.58
C ASP A 7 -36.86 17.16 -1.74
N ALA A 8 -37.84 17.44 -2.61
CA ALA A 8 -38.04 16.69 -3.85
C ALA A 8 -36.87 16.93 -4.83
N ALA A 9 -36.39 18.17 -4.94
CA ALA A 9 -35.25 18.52 -5.78
C ALA A 9 -33.96 17.85 -5.28
N PHE A 10 -33.72 17.84 -3.95
CA PHE A 10 -32.63 17.11 -3.31
C PHE A 10 -32.69 15.61 -3.64
N SER A 11 -33.86 14.98 -3.46
CA SER A 11 -34.04 13.55 -3.72
C SER A 11 -33.79 13.21 -5.19
N ALA A 12 -34.31 14.04 -6.12
CA ALA A 12 -34.08 13.87 -7.55
C ALA A 12 -32.61 14.04 -7.92
N ALA A 13 -31.91 15.04 -7.35
CA ALA A 13 -30.48 15.26 -7.60
C ALA A 13 -29.64 14.05 -7.17
N ASN A 14 -29.90 13.48 -5.99
CA ASN A 14 -29.21 12.29 -5.51
C ASN A 14 -29.49 11.07 -6.40
N LEU A 15 -30.74 10.84 -6.79
CA LEU A 15 -31.10 9.70 -7.65
C LEU A 15 -30.40 9.78 -9.01
N LEU A 16 -30.37 10.98 -9.61
CA LEU A 16 -29.65 11.23 -10.86
C LEU A 16 -28.15 10.95 -10.71
N ALA A 17 -27.53 11.49 -9.66
CA ALA A 17 -26.10 11.29 -9.40
C ALA A 17 -25.76 9.81 -9.19
N VAL A 18 -26.50 9.09 -8.34
CA VAL A 18 -26.33 7.65 -8.09
C VAL A 18 -26.48 6.85 -9.38
N GLY A 19 -27.49 7.17 -10.21
CA GLY A 19 -27.66 6.57 -11.53
C GLY A 19 -26.41 6.75 -12.40
N GLY A 20 -25.85 7.95 -12.44
CA GLY A 20 -24.59 8.25 -13.14
C GLY A 20 -23.43 7.41 -12.63
N TRP A 21 -23.25 7.31 -11.31
CA TRP A 21 -22.18 6.52 -10.70
C TRP A 21 -22.31 5.02 -10.98
N LEU A 22 -23.53 4.46 -10.92
CA LEU A 22 -23.78 3.06 -11.27
C LEU A 22 -23.40 2.74 -12.71
N LEU A 23 -23.65 3.67 -13.65
CA LEU A 23 -23.23 3.52 -15.04
C LEU A 23 -21.70 3.43 -15.16
N LEU A 24 -20.97 4.29 -14.44
CA LEU A 24 -19.50 4.29 -14.44
C LEU A 24 -18.92 3.02 -13.79
N LEU A 25 -19.54 2.52 -12.72
CA LEU A 25 -19.06 1.36 -11.96
C LEU A 25 -19.37 0.03 -12.67
N VAL A 26 -20.59 -0.14 -13.18
CA VAL A 26 -21.09 -1.43 -13.69
C VAL A 26 -20.93 -1.56 -15.20
N ALA A 27 -21.12 -0.47 -15.96
CA ALA A 27 -21.11 -0.47 -17.41
C ALA A 27 -19.99 0.43 -17.98
N PRO A 28 -18.71 0.27 -17.56
CA PRO A 28 -17.67 1.24 -17.83
C PRO A 28 -17.35 1.40 -19.31
N ARG A 29 -17.69 0.45 -20.18
CA ARG A 29 -17.43 0.51 -21.63
C ARG A 29 -18.64 0.95 -22.46
N TRP A 30 -19.81 1.14 -21.82
CA TRP A 30 -21.02 1.54 -22.54
C TRP A 30 -20.96 3.03 -22.88
N ARG A 31 -20.79 3.34 -24.17
CA ARG A 31 -20.60 4.72 -24.65
C ARG A 31 -21.73 5.66 -24.26
N ALA A 32 -22.99 5.23 -24.41
CA ALA A 32 -24.13 6.04 -24.01
C ALA A 32 -24.18 6.23 -22.49
N GLY A 33 -23.86 5.20 -21.69
CA GLY A 33 -23.74 5.31 -20.23
C GLY A 33 -22.70 6.33 -19.79
N GLN A 34 -21.52 6.32 -20.43
CA GLN A 34 -20.47 7.32 -20.16
C GLN A 34 -20.87 8.74 -20.61
N PHE A 35 -21.62 8.87 -21.70
CA PHE A 35 -22.14 10.16 -22.16
C PHE A 35 -23.20 10.71 -21.21
N LEU A 36 -24.12 9.85 -20.73
CA LEU A 36 -25.13 10.22 -19.75
C LEU A 36 -24.47 10.66 -18.44
N ALA A 37 -23.59 9.84 -17.88
CA ALA A 37 -22.89 10.13 -16.63
C ALA A 37 -21.90 11.29 -16.74
N GLY A 38 -21.24 11.45 -17.89
CA GLY A 38 -20.16 12.42 -18.06
C GLY A 38 -20.56 13.74 -18.71
N LEU A 39 -21.81 13.90 -19.15
CA LEU A 39 -22.30 15.14 -19.74
C LEU A 39 -23.74 15.43 -19.32
N VAL A 40 -24.69 14.54 -19.61
CA VAL A 40 -26.13 14.83 -19.45
C VAL A 40 -26.49 15.06 -17.99
N ILE A 41 -26.17 14.11 -17.10
CA ILE A 41 -26.52 14.19 -15.67
C ILE A 41 -25.81 15.39 -15.01
N PRO A 42 -24.48 15.58 -15.13
CA PRO A 42 -23.81 16.76 -14.59
C PRO A 42 -24.37 18.09 -15.12
N SER A 43 -24.75 18.16 -16.41
CA SER A 43 -25.34 19.37 -17.00
C SER A 43 -26.72 19.67 -16.43
N LEU A 44 -27.56 18.66 -16.21
CA LEU A 44 -28.87 18.82 -15.58
C LEU A 44 -28.74 19.29 -14.12
N LEU A 45 -27.83 18.70 -13.35
CA LEU A 45 -27.52 19.12 -11.98
C LEU A 45 -26.98 20.56 -11.95
N SER A 46 -26.10 20.92 -12.89
CA SER A 46 -25.54 22.27 -13.03
C SER A 46 -26.60 23.30 -13.43
N LEU A 47 -27.58 22.91 -14.26
CA LEU A 47 -28.73 23.76 -14.58
C LEU A 47 -29.60 24.00 -13.34
N GLY A 48 -29.84 22.96 -12.54
CA GLY A 48 -30.52 23.09 -11.24
C GLY A 48 -29.78 24.03 -10.30
N TYR A 49 -28.45 23.89 -10.20
CA TYR A 49 -27.58 24.81 -9.46
C TYR A 49 -27.73 26.27 -9.96
N LEU A 50 -27.67 26.49 -11.27
CA LEU A 50 -27.81 27.82 -11.86
C LEU A 50 -29.16 28.48 -11.49
N VAL A 51 -30.25 27.72 -11.54
CA VAL A 51 -31.58 28.20 -11.13
C VAL A 51 -31.60 28.55 -9.65
N LEU A 52 -31.07 27.69 -8.78
CA LEU A 52 -31.03 27.93 -7.34
C LEU A 52 -30.23 29.20 -6.99
N ILE A 53 -29.06 29.39 -7.60
CA ILE A 53 -28.25 30.60 -7.44
C ILE A 53 -28.99 31.83 -7.99
N GLY A 54 -29.50 31.77 -9.23
CA GLY A 54 -30.19 32.89 -9.85
C GLY A 54 -31.40 33.40 -9.05
N VAL A 55 -32.14 32.49 -8.42
CA VAL A 55 -33.33 32.83 -7.62
C VAL A 55 -32.97 33.24 -6.19
N HIS A 56 -32.08 32.52 -5.52
CA HIS A 56 -31.90 32.63 -4.07
C HIS A 56 -30.62 33.38 -3.63
N TRP A 57 -29.71 33.72 -4.54
CA TRP A 57 -28.44 34.37 -4.18
C TRP A 57 -28.62 35.72 -3.48
N HIS A 58 -29.64 36.50 -3.84
CA HIS A 58 -29.93 37.79 -3.19
C HIS A 58 -30.27 37.66 -1.69
N GLN A 59 -30.59 36.46 -1.23
CA GLN A 59 -30.93 36.15 0.18
C GLN A 59 -29.72 35.58 0.94
N ALA A 60 -28.57 35.41 0.27
CA ALA A 60 -27.35 34.90 0.87
C ALA A 60 -26.89 35.81 2.01
N ARG A 61 -26.56 35.20 3.15
CA ARG A 61 -25.90 35.87 4.28
C ARG A 61 -24.57 35.16 4.48
N GLY A 62 -23.46 35.91 4.45
CA GLY A 62 -22.11 35.35 4.48
C GLY A 62 -21.34 35.64 3.20
N GLY A 63 -20.27 34.87 2.99
CA GLY A 63 -19.26 35.13 1.95
C GLY A 63 -18.14 34.10 1.97
N PHE A 64 -17.00 34.43 1.33
CA PHE A 64 -15.87 33.52 1.17
C PHE A 64 -14.60 33.98 1.90
N SER A 65 -14.72 34.94 2.82
CA SER A 65 -13.57 35.57 3.49
C SER A 65 -13.13 34.86 4.76
N SER A 66 -14.04 34.08 5.37
CA SER A 66 -13.81 33.32 6.61
C SER A 66 -14.63 32.02 6.61
N LEU A 67 -14.29 31.08 7.49
CA LEU A 67 -15.06 29.84 7.66
C LEU A 67 -16.48 30.12 8.18
N ASP A 68 -16.64 31.12 9.05
CA ASP A 68 -17.94 31.52 9.59
C ASP A 68 -18.85 32.10 8.49
N ASP A 69 -18.28 32.90 7.59
CA ASP A 69 -18.99 33.44 6.43
C ASP A 69 -19.46 32.33 5.48
N VAL A 70 -18.62 31.32 5.25
CA VAL A 70 -18.99 30.15 4.43
C VAL A 70 -20.11 29.38 5.13
N ALA A 71 -20.00 29.13 6.43
CA ALA A 71 -21.03 28.44 7.21
C ALA A 71 -22.39 29.17 7.14
N ALA A 72 -22.38 30.51 7.16
CA ALA A 72 -23.58 31.33 7.02
C ALA A 72 -24.28 31.14 5.66
N LEU A 73 -23.53 30.96 4.57
CA LEU A 73 -24.11 30.64 3.25
C LEU A 73 -24.89 29.32 3.27
N PHE A 74 -24.33 28.30 3.93
CA PHE A 74 -24.93 26.97 4.05
C PHE A 74 -26.09 26.88 5.06
N ALA A 75 -26.31 27.91 5.88
CA ALA A 75 -27.50 28.00 6.73
C ALA A 75 -28.80 28.23 5.92
N SER A 76 -28.68 28.72 4.68
CA SER A 76 -29.81 28.88 3.76
C SER A 76 -30.11 27.57 3.03
N ARG A 77 -31.30 26.98 3.23
CA ARG A 77 -31.68 25.69 2.61
C ARG A 77 -31.53 25.66 1.08
N PRO A 78 -31.96 26.69 0.32
CA PRO A 78 -31.73 26.70 -1.13
C PRO A 78 -30.25 26.75 -1.53
N LEU A 79 -29.43 27.50 -0.79
CA LEU A 79 -27.99 27.60 -1.08
C LEU A 79 -27.22 26.36 -0.64
N LEU A 80 -27.64 25.71 0.44
CA LEU A 80 -27.18 24.38 0.84
C LEU A 80 -27.48 23.34 -0.24
N LEU A 81 -28.70 23.34 -0.79
CA LEU A 81 -29.05 22.46 -1.92
C LEU A 81 -28.22 22.79 -3.17
N ALA A 82 -27.97 24.07 -3.46
CA ALA A 82 -27.12 24.47 -4.57
C ALA A 82 -25.68 23.93 -4.37
N GLY A 83 -25.09 24.13 -3.19
CA GLY A 83 -23.78 23.58 -2.85
C GLY A 83 -23.73 22.06 -2.97
N TRP A 84 -24.79 21.37 -2.53
CA TRP A 84 -24.89 19.91 -2.69
C TRP A 84 -24.97 19.48 -4.16
N ALA A 85 -25.81 20.13 -4.97
CA ALA A 85 -25.92 19.86 -6.40
C ALA A 85 -24.60 20.14 -7.14
N HIS A 86 -23.84 21.16 -6.72
CA HIS A 86 -22.51 21.44 -7.21
C HIS A 86 -21.56 20.24 -6.97
N TYR A 87 -21.49 19.72 -5.74
CA TYR A 87 -20.66 18.54 -5.43
C TYR A 87 -21.07 17.33 -6.28
N LEU A 88 -22.36 17.00 -6.32
CA LEU A 88 -22.87 15.88 -7.13
C LEU A 88 -22.51 16.01 -8.62
N ALA A 89 -22.64 17.22 -9.18
CA ALA A 89 -22.36 17.46 -10.59
C ALA A 89 -20.88 17.33 -10.92
N PHE A 90 -20.02 18.02 -10.16
CA PHE A 90 -18.58 18.07 -10.45
C PHE A 90 -17.87 16.77 -10.09
N ASP A 91 -18.24 16.11 -9.00
CA ASP A 91 -17.62 14.82 -8.64
C ASP A 91 -17.97 13.75 -9.68
N LEU A 92 -19.20 13.71 -10.17
CA LEU A 92 -19.59 12.78 -11.24
C LEU A 92 -18.90 13.12 -12.56
N LEU A 93 -18.78 14.41 -12.91
CA LEU A 93 -18.05 14.86 -14.09
C LEU A 93 -16.59 14.41 -14.04
N ILE A 94 -15.92 14.59 -12.89
CA ILE A 94 -14.56 14.14 -12.64
C ILE A 94 -14.48 12.61 -12.69
N GLY A 95 -15.39 11.88 -12.06
CA GLY A 95 -15.45 10.42 -12.12
C GLY A 95 -15.54 9.88 -13.55
N ALA A 96 -16.39 10.49 -14.38
CA ALA A 96 -16.52 10.13 -15.78
C ALA A 96 -15.27 10.49 -16.61
N TRP A 97 -14.64 11.63 -16.31
CA TRP A 97 -13.36 12.02 -16.92
C TRP A 97 -12.23 11.06 -16.55
N LEU A 98 -12.11 10.70 -15.27
CA LEU A 98 -11.14 9.74 -14.75
C LEU A 98 -11.30 8.38 -15.41
N LEU A 99 -12.53 7.87 -15.54
CA LEU A 99 -12.79 6.60 -16.22
C LEU A 99 -12.36 6.62 -17.69
N ARG A 100 -12.69 7.68 -18.44
CA ARG A 100 -12.27 7.80 -19.84
C ARG A 100 -10.76 7.89 -19.97
N ARG A 101 -10.12 8.63 -19.07
CA ARG A 101 -8.66 8.81 -19.07
C ARG A 101 -7.95 7.49 -18.75
N SER A 102 -8.41 6.78 -17.73
CA SER A 102 -7.87 5.48 -17.33
C SER A 102 -7.96 4.43 -18.46
N GLN A 103 -9.04 4.46 -19.25
CA GLN A 103 -9.20 3.62 -20.43
C GLN A 103 -8.18 3.91 -21.54
N ARG A 104 -7.84 5.19 -21.76
CA ARG A 104 -6.78 5.59 -22.70
C ARG A 104 -5.39 5.17 -22.22
N GLU A 105 -5.17 5.22 -20.92
CA GLU A 105 -3.92 4.79 -20.26
C GLU A 105 -3.85 3.27 -20.03
N GLY A 106 -4.90 2.53 -20.40
CA GLY A 106 -4.98 1.07 -20.27
C GLY A 106 -4.99 0.57 -18.82
N LEU A 107 -5.44 1.38 -17.85
CA LEU A 107 -5.64 0.96 -16.46
C LEU A 107 -6.81 -0.01 -16.35
N PRO A 108 -6.67 -1.12 -15.61
CA PRO A 108 -7.76 -2.09 -15.46
C PRO A 108 -8.89 -1.49 -14.64
N HIS A 109 -10.14 -1.78 -15.03
CA HIS A 109 -11.33 -1.27 -14.33
C HIS A 109 -11.36 -1.62 -12.84
N GLY A 110 -10.83 -2.80 -12.46
CA GLY A 110 -10.71 -3.19 -11.06
C GLY A 110 -9.90 -2.21 -10.21
N ALA A 111 -8.83 -1.61 -10.75
CA ALA A 111 -8.06 -0.58 -10.06
C ALA A 111 -8.81 0.77 -9.98
N MET A 112 -9.76 0.99 -10.89
CA MET A 112 -10.61 2.19 -10.90
C MET A 112 -11.78 2.09 -9.91
N LEU A 113 -12.17 0.90 -9.45
CA LEU A 113 -13.26 0.76 -8.47
C LEU A 113 -13.02 1.57 -7.18
N PRO A 114 -11.87 1.45 -6.48
CA PRO A 114 -11.61 2.29 -5.30
C PRO A 114 -11.46 3.77 -5.65
N VAL A 115 -10.89 4.10 -6.82
CA VAL A 115 -10.78 5.48 -7.32
C VAL A 115 -12.17 6.10 -7.49
N LEU A 116 -13.08 5.42 -8.17
CA LEU A 116 -14.44 5.91 -8.43
C LEU A 116 -15.25 5.97 -7.15
N ALA A 117 -15.12 4.98 -6.25
CA ALA A 117 -15.78 5.01 -4.95
C ALA A 117 -15.30 6.18 -4.08
N LEU A 118 -13.99 6.44 -4.05
CA LEU A 118 -13.43 7.59 -3.34
C LEU A 118 -13.76 8.91 -4.04
N THR A 119 -13.86 8.95 -5.37
CA THR A 119 -14.30 10.16 -6.08
C THR A 119 -15.77 10.45 -5.79
N PHE A 120 -16.60 9.42 -5.61
CA PHE A 120 -18.00 9.57 -5.24
C PHE A 120 -18.17 10.10 -3.80
N LEU A 121 -17.37 9.61 -2.85
CA LEU A 121 -17.49 10.00 -1.44
C LEU A 121 -16.68 11.26 -1.09
N PHE A 122 -15.51 11.40 -1.72
CA PHE A 122 -14.47 12.36 -1.41
C PHE A 122 -13.74 12.78 -2.70
N GLY A 123 -14.43 13.46 -3.62
CA GLY A 123 -13.94 13.84 -4.97
C GLY A 123 -12.42 14.03 -5.12
N PRO A 124 -11.80 14.95 -4.35
CA PRO A 124 -10.36 15.19 -4.40
C PRO A 124 -9.48 13.99 -4.02
N VAL A 125 -9.89 13.17 -3.05
CA VAL A 125 -9.15 11.98 -2.61
C VAL A 125 -9.14 10.92 -3.71
N GLY A 126 -10.29 10.68 -4.36
CA GLY A 126 -10.36 9.79 -5.51
C GLY A 126 -9.48 10.25 -6.68
N TYR A 127 -9.46 11.55 -6.96
CA TYR A 127 -8.56 12.15 -7.95
C TYR A 127 -7.08 11.95 -7.60
N LEU A 128 -6.68 12.18 -6.34
CA LEU A 128 -5.31 11.94 -5.88
C LEU A 128 -4.91 10.46 -5.98
N LEU A 129 -5.80 9.54 -5.63
CA LEU A 129 -5.54 8.11 -5.79
C LEU A 129 -5.33 7.75 -7.27
N TYR A 130 -6.12 8.32 -8.18
CA TYR A 130 -5.90 8.13 -9.61
C TYR A 130 -4.53 8.64 -10.05
N LEU A 131 -4.15 9.85 -9.63
CA LEU A 131 -2.83 10.41 -9.96
C LEU A 131 -1.69 9.53 -9.45
N LEU A 132 -1.82 9.01 -8.23
CA LEU A 132 -0.85 8.09 -7.63
C LEU A 132 -0.71 6.83 -8.48
N LEU A 133 -1.82 6.18 -8.86
CA LEU A 133 -1.80 4.97 -9.69
C LEU A 133 -1.23 5.24 -11.10
N ALA A 134 -1.65 6.35 -11.72
CA ALA A 134 -1.19 6.74 -13.05
C ALA A 134 0.31 7.09 -13.04
N ALA A 135 0.77 7.90 -12.07
CA ALA A 135 2.17 8.26 -11.92
C ALA A 135 3.05 7.04 -11.67
N SER A 136 2.61 6.14 -10.77
CA SER A 136 3.34 4.90 -10.46
C SER A 136 3.54 4.04 -11.70
N ARG A 137 2.50 3.88 -12.53
CA ARG A 137 2.59 3.13 -13.79
C ARG A 137 3.47 3.82 -14.83
N VAL A 138 3.39 5.15 -14.95
CA VAL A 138 4.22 5.92 -15.88
C VAL A 138 5.70 5.80 -15.50
N ILE A 139 6.03 5.93 -14.21
CA ILE A 139 7.40 5.79 -13.72
C ILE A 139 7.90 4.35 -13.93
N ALA A 140 7.06 3.35 -13.65
CA ALA A 140 7.39 1.94 -13.84
C ALA A 140 7.35 1.47 -15.30
N SER A 141 7.06 2.34 -16.27
CA SER A 141 6.95 1.95 -17.67
C SER A 141 8.25 1.35 -18.20
N GLU A 142 8.10 0.33 -19.05
CA GLU A 142 9.20 -0.45 -19.66
C GLU A 142 10.16 0.44 -20.46
N ASP A 143 9.79 1.65 -20.87
CA ASP A 143 10.71 2.56 -21.55
C ASP A 143 11.56 3.38 -20.58
N ARG A 144 11.08 3.70 -19.38
CA ARG A 144 11.78 4.61 -18.45
C ARG A 144 12.83 3.91 -17.62
N ILE A 145 12.53 2.71 -17.12
CA ILE A 145 13.47 1.94 -16.28
C ILE A 145 14.74 1.62 -17.07
N PRO A 146 14.72 1.04 -18.29
CA PRO A 146 15.93 0.77 -19.05
C PRO A 146 16.70 2.04 -19.42
N ARG A 147 16.01 3.15 -19.72
CA ARG A 147 16.67 4.45 -19.96
C ARG A 147 17.41 4.96 -18.73
N PHE A 148 16.87 4.76 -17.54
CA PHE A 148 17.55 5.08 -16.28
C PHE A 148 18.73 4.13 -16.03
N LEU A 149 18.49 2.82 -16.13
CA LEU A 149 19.52 1.80 -15.92
C LEU A 149 20.69 1.94 -16.90
N ALA A 150 20.44 2.36 -18.15
CA ALA A 150 21.46 2.63 -19.17
C ALA A 150 22.51 3.67 -18.72
N ARG A 151 22.18 4.53 -17.73
CA ARG A 151 23.10 5.52 -17.14
C ARG A 151 23.94 4.95 -16.00
N LEU A 152 23.64 3.74 -15.52
CA LEU A 152 24.33 3.09 -14.41
C LEU A 152 25.49 2.21 -14.91
N PRO A 153 26.45 1.84 -14.03
CA PRO A 153 27.51 0.90 -14.36
C PRO A 153 27.02 -0.42 -14.95
N ALA A 154 27.88 -1.10 -15.72
CA ALA A 154 27.59 -2.34 -16.45
C ALA A 154 26.75 -3.41 -15.70
N PRO A 155 27.02 -3.76 -14.41
CA PRO A 155 26.22 -4.78 -13.73
C PRO A 155 24.76 -4.37 -13.48
N LEU A 156 24.46 -3.07 -13.41
CA LEU A 156 23.12 -2.56 -13.15
C LEU A 156 22.31 -2.35 -14.45
N ARG A 157 22.97 -2.24 -15.61
CA ARG A 157 22.32 -2.08 -16.93
C ARG A 157 21.49 -3.28 -17.36
N ALA A 158 21.87 -4.47 -16.90
CA ALA A 158 21.25 -5.74 -17.29
C ALA A 158 20.09 -6.16 -16.35
N LEU A 159 19.74 -5.34 -15.35
CA LEU A 159 18.64 -5.65 -14.44
C LEU A 159 17.30 -5.40 -15.13
N GLU A 160 16.49 -6.43 -15.26
CA GLU A 160 15.09 -6.29 -15.62
C GLU A 160 14.24 -6.13 -14.35
N TRP A 161 13.16 -5.35 -14.47
CA TRP A 161 12.23 -5.09 -13.37
C TRP A 161 10.83 -5.49 -13.81
N GLU A 162 10.12 -6.27 -13.00
CA GLU A 162 8.71 -6.57 -13.28
C GLU A 162 7.87 -5.29 -13.09
N PRO A 163 7.18 -4.78 -14.12
CA PRO A 163 6.59 -3.44 -14.10
C PRO A 163 5.46 -3.26 -13.07
N ARG A 164 4.71 -4.31 -12.77
CA ARG A 164 3.53 -4.23 -11.88
C ARG A 164 3.97 -4.16 -10.43
N LEU A 165 4.94 -4.99 -10.04
CA LEU A 165 5.56 -4.94 -8.72
C LEU A 165 6.30 -3.61 -8.52
N THR A 166 6.98 -3.12 -9.56
CA THR A 166 7.64 -1.81 -9.52
C THR A 166 6.64 -0.67 -9.34
N ALA A 167 5.55 -0.67 -10.11
CA ALA A 167 4.48 0.33 -9.96
C ALA A 167 3.86 0.27 -8.56
N ALA A 168 3.62 -0.92 -8.02
CA ALA A 168 3.10 -1.07 -6.66
C ALA A 168 4.09 -0.56 -5.60
N GLY A 169 5.40 -0.80 -5.76
CA GLY A 169 6.42 -0.25 -4.86
C GLY A 169 6.49 1.28 -4.90
N ILE A 170 6.42 1.88 -6.09
CA ILE A 170 6.36 3.34 -6.25
C ILE A 170 5.07 3.90 -5.65
N ALA A 171 3.94 3.21 -5.83
CA ALA A 171 2.66 3.61 -5.25
C ALA A 171 2.75 3.69 -3.72
N MET A 172 3.42 2.74 -3.07
CA MET A 172 3.64 2.78 -1.61
C MET A 172 4.53 3.97 -1.19
N LEU A 173 5.58 4.28 -1.94
CA LEU A 173 6.43 5.46 -1.65
C LEU A 173 5.68 6.78 -1.86
N LEU A 174 4.82 6.87 -2.87
CA LEU A 174 3.99 8.05 -3.09
C LEU A 174 2.91 8.17 -2.01
N LEU A 175 2.36 7.06 -1.53
CA LEU A 175 1.41 7.03 -0.42
C LEU A 175 2.06 7.44 0.92
N ALA A 176 3.35 7.16 1.11
CA ALA A 176 4.09 7.61 2.28
C ALA A 176 4.16 9.14 2.43
N VAL A 177 3.96 9.92 1.35
CA VAL A 177 3.96 11.38 1.40
C VAL A 177 2.77 11.93 2.22
N PRO A 178 1.50 11.65 1.87
CA PRO A 178 0.38 12.07 2.72
C PRO A 178 0.45 11.44 4.11
N THR A 179 0.85 10.17 4.26
CA THR A 179 1.01 9.55 5.59
C THR A 179 2.06 10.28 6.45
N ALA A 180 3.13 10.79 5.85
CA ALA A 180 4.13 11.61 6.55
C ALA A 180 3.59 13.01 6.92
N LEU A 181 2.71 13.58 6.09
CA LEU A 181 2.00 14.82 6.45
C LEU A 181 1.05 14.57 7.62
N ASP A 182 0.31 13.47 7.61
CA ASP A 182 -0.55 13.07 8.73
C ASP A 182 0.28 12.87 10.01
N TYR A 183 1.43 12.21 9.93
CA TYR A 183 2.38 12.10 11.04
C TYR A 183 2.83 13.47 11.57
N ALA A 184 3.07 14.44 10.70
CA ALA A 184 3.52 15.78 11.08
C ALA A 184 2.42 16.67 11.67
N LEU A 185 1.16 16.44 11.28
CA LEU A 185 0.02 17.30 11.62
C LEU A 185 -0.88 16.73 12.73
N ASP A 186 -0.94 15.41 12.87
CA ASP A 186 -1.78 14.72 13.86
C ASP A 186 -0.95 14.35 15.10
N PRO A 187 -1.15 15.02 16.24
CA PRO A 187 -0.37 14.78 17.46
C PRO A 187 -0.82 13.55 18.25
N ARG A 188 -1.88 12.84 17.82
CA ARG A 188 -2.43 11.71 18.56
C ARG A 188 -1.39 10.59 18.71
N LEU A 189 -1.37 10.01 19.91
CA LEU A 189 -0.51 8.89 20.26
C LEU A 189 -1.34 7.62 20.48
N PHE A 190 -0.75 6.47 20.14
CA PHE A 190 -1.24 5.15 20.48
C PHE A 190 -0.08 4.35 21.10
N ASN A 191 -0.23 3.93 22.36
CA ASN A 191 0.83 3.30 23.16
C ASN A 191 2.15 4.10 23.23
N GLY A 192 2.05 5.43 23.27
CA GLY A 192 3.20 6.34 23.39
C GLY A 192 3.84 6.75 22.05
N ASP A 193 3.49 6.09 20.95
CA ASP A 193 3.98 6.41 19.60
C ASP A 193 2.91 7.16 18.80
N ASN A 194 3.33 8.01 17.85
CA ASN A 194 2.41 8.67 16.92
C ASN A 194 1.62 7.62 16.10
N VAL A 195 0.30 7.82 15.96
CA VAL A 195 -0.60 6.87 15.29
C VAL A 195 -0.20 6.56 13.84
N TRP A 196 0.40 7.50 13.12
CA TRP A 196 0.80 7.37 11.71
C TRP A 196 2.21 6.79 11.51
N LEU A 197 3.00 6.64 12.58
CA LEU A 197 4.35 6.10 12.48
C LEU A 197 4.37 4.66 11.97
N LYS A 198 3.39 3.85 12.38
CA LYS A 198 3.27 2.45 11.94
C LYS A 198 2.91 2.36 10.45
N PRO A 199 1.83 3.00 9.95
CA PRO A 199 1.55 3.09 8.52
C PRO A 199 2.79 3.47 7.69
N LEU A 200 3.50 4.54 8.08
CA LEU A 200 4.67 5.05 7.34
C LEU A 200 5.79 4.00 7.23
N LYS A 201 6.13 3.33 8.35
CA LYS A 201 7.14 2.26 8.36
C LYS A 201 6.71 1.08 7.48
N PHE A 202 5.43 0.74 7.49
CA PHE A 202 4.90 -0.36 6.67
C PHE A 202 4.93 0.00 5.18
N GLU A 203 4.52 1.19 4.76
CA GLU A 203 4.58 1.63 3.36
C GLU A 203 6.01 1.56 2.81
N ILE A 204 7.00 2.06 3.55
CA ILE A 204 8.41 2.00 3.17
C ILE A 204 8.91 0.55 3.09
N SER A 205 8.60 -0.27 4.09
CA SER A 205 9.01 -1.69 4.12
C SER A 205 8.38 -2.49 2.98
N VAL A 206 7.09 -2.28 2.72
CA VAL A 206 6.35 -2.91 1.61
C VAL A 206 6.92 -2.48 0.27
N ALA A 207 7.30 -1.21 0.09
CA ALA A 207 7.99 -0.76 -1.11
C ALA A 207 9.31 -1.52 -1.35
N ILE A 208 10.15 -1.66 -0.32
CA ILE A 208 11.41 -2.40 -0.39
C ILE A 208 11.17 -3.88 -0.75
N TYR A 209 10.18 -4.52 -0.14
CA TYR A 209 9.79 -5.88 -0.44
C TYR A 209 9.34 -6.04 -1.90
N LEU A 210 8.46 -5.16 -2.38
CA LEU A 210 7.94 -5.17 -3.75
C LEU A 210 9.06 -4.95 -4.78
N PHE A 211 9.99 -4.02 -4.53
CA PHE A 211 11.14 -3.80 -5.41
C PHE A 211 12.08 -5.00 -5.44
N SER A 212 12.27 -5.68 -4.31
CA SER A 212 13.04 -6.91 -4.26
C SER A 212 12.40 -7.99 -5.13
N PHE A 213 11.08 -8.16 -5.07
CA PHE A 213 10.34 -9.08 -5.95
C PHE A 213 10.41 -8.66 -7.42
N ALA A 214 10.28 -7.36 -7.69
CA ALA A 214 10.33 -6.81 -9.03
C ALA A 214 11.67 -7.10 -9.72
N LEU A 215 12.78 -7.03 -8.98
CA LEU A 215 14.12 -7.34 -9.46
C LEU A 215 14.35 -8.84 -9.66
N ILE A 216 13.79 -9.67 -8.78
CA ILE A 216 14.11 -11.10 -8.75
C ILE A 216 13.23 -11.92 -9.71
N LEU A 217 11.96 -11.56 -9.87
CA LEU A 217 11.02 -12.34 -10.68
C LEU A 217 11.47 -12.51 -12.15
N PRO A 218 12.00 -11.50 -12.85
CA PRO A 218 12.52 -11.67 -14.22
C PRO A 218 13.68 -12.67 -14.33
N LEU A 219 14.42 -12.92 -13.24
CA LEU A 219 15.51 -13.90 -13.20
C LEU A 219 15.02 -15.36 -13.18
N THR A 220 13.72 -15.57 -12.95
CA THR A 220 13.09 -16.90 -13.05
C THR A 220 12.72 -17.25 -14.49
N GLY A 221 12.50 -18.54 -14.78
CA GLY A 221 12.17 -18.97 -16.15
C GLY A 221 10.78 -18.51 -16.61
N GLU A 222 10.61 -18.24 -17.90
CA GLU A 222 9.32 -17.80 -18.47
C GLU A 222 8.16 -18.76 -18.16
N ALA A 223 8.43 -20.08 -18.15
CA ALA A 223 7.42 -21.08 -17.84
C ALA A 223 6.94 -20.96 -16.38
N PHE A 224 7.83 -20.62 -15.45
CA PHE A 224 7.47 -20.33 -14.07
C PHE A 224 6.67 -19.02 -13.97
N GLN A 225 7.12 -17.94 -14.60
CA GLN A 225 6.43 -16.65 -14.57
C GLN A 225 4.99 -16.76 -15.11
N ARG A 226 4.77 -17.59 -16.14
CA ARG A 226 3.44 -17.88 -16.69
C ARG A 226 2.64 -18.89 -15.88
N SER A 227 3.23 -19.62 -14.95
CA SER A 227 2.53 -20.59 -14.10
C SER A 227 1.62 -19.90 -13.07
N TRP A 228 0.75 -20.65 -12.40
CA TRP A 228 -0.08 -20.10 -11.33
C TRP A 228 0.77 -19.57 -10.16
N LEU A 229 1.88 -20.24 -9.84
CA LEU A 229 2.83 -19.85 -8.80
C LEU A 229 3.52 -18.52 -9.14
N GLY A 230 4.03 -18.37 -10.35
CA GLY A 230 4.64 -17.11 -10.80
C GLY A 230 3.65 -15.96 -10.87
N ARG A 231 2.38 -16.22 -11.25
CA ARG A 231 1.33 -15.19 -11.19
C ARG A 231 0.94 -14.82 -9.76
N PHE A 232 1.05 -15.77 -8.81
CA PHE A 232 0.76 -15.54 -7.40
C PHE A 232 1.72 -14.53 -6.77
N THR A 233 3.01 -14.58 -7.12
CA THR A 233 4.03 -13.65 -6.60
C THR A 233 3.87 -12.20 -7.08
N VAL A 234 2.94 -11.94 -8.00
CA VAL A 234 2.66 -10.59 -8.53
C VAL A 234 1.32 -10.07 -8.01
N ARG A 235 0.19 -10.51 -8.60
CA ARG A 235 -1.11 -9.86 -8.36
C ARG A 235 -1.66 -10.15 -6.96
N PRO A 236 -1.72 -11.43 -6.50
CA PRO A 236 -2.12 -11.72 -5.13
C PRO A 236 -1.23 -11.05 -4.09
N VAL A 237 0.11 -11.08 -4.25
CA VAL A 237 1.03 -10.38 -3.33
C VAL A 237 0.72 -8.88 -3.24
N ILE A 238 0.57 -8.18 -4.37
CA ILE A 238 0.18 -6.76 -4.37
C ILE A 238 -1.15 -6.54 -3.66
N ALA A 239 -2.15 -7.39 -3.90
CA ALA A 239 -3.47 -7.28 -3.28
C ALA A 239 -3.42 -7.48 -1.75
N LEU A 240 -2.69 -8.50 -1.29
CA LEU A 240 -2.51 -8.79 0.14
C LEU A 240 -1.80 -7.64 0.85
N LEU A 241 -0.72 -7.10 0.25
CA LEU A 241 0.02 -5.97 0.82
C LEU A 241 -0.82 -4.68 0.79
N THR A 242 -1.64 -4.47 -0.22
CA THR A 242 -2.57 -3.32 -0.27
C THR A 242 -3.60 -3.43 0.85
N PHE A 243 -4.15 -4.63 1.09
CA PHE A 243 -5.06 -4.89 2.20
C PHE A 243 -4.41 -4.56 3.56
N GLU A 244 -3.17 -5.00 3.78
CA GLU A 244 -2.38 -4.68 4.99
C GLU A 244 -2.29 -3.17 5.22
N ILE A 245 -1.83 -2.41 4.22
CA ILE A 245 -1.64 -0.96 4.36
C ILE A 245 -2.97 -0.25 4.61
N VAL A 246 -4.02 -0.59 3.86
CA VAL A 246 -5.35 0.00 4.05
C VAL A 246 -5.90 -0.30 5.44
N TYR A 247 -5.78 -1.55 5.90
CA TYR A 247 -6.25 -1.94 7.23
C TYR A 247 -5.46 -1.23 8.34
N ILE A 248 -4.13 -1.21 8.25
CA ILE A 248 -3.27 -0.54 9.23
C ILE A 248 -3.55 0.96 9.28
N ALA A 249 -3.66 1.63 8.14
CA ALA A 249 -3.98 3.06 8.06
C ALA A 249 -5.39 3.37 8.60
N TRP A 250 -6.38 2.53 8.29
CA TRP A 250 -7.73 2.69 8.82
C TRP A 250 -7.76 2.59 10.36
N ARG A 251 -7.07 1.61 10.94
CA ARG A 251 -6.95 1.47 12.40
C ARG A 251 -6.18 2.62 13.03
N ALA A 252 -5.09 3.07 12.39
CA ALA A 252 -4.32 4.24 12.82
C ALA A 252 -5.17 5.53 12.85
N SER A 253 -6.01 5.76 11.83
CA SER A 253 -6.88 6.95 11.76
C SER A 253 -7.82 7.08 12.97
N ARG A 254 -8.14 5.94 13.61
CA ARG A 254 -9.01 5.82 14.78
C ARG A 254 -8.23 5.73 16.10
N ALA A 255 -6.91 5.77 16.06
CA ALA A 255 -6.03 5.49 17.19
C ALA A 255 -6.32 4.13 17.84
N GLU A 256 -6.53 3.09 17.02
CA GLU A 256 -6.83 1.74 17.49
C GLU A 256 -5.76 0.73 17.05
N ALA A 257 -5.60 -0.36 17.80
CA ALA A 257 -4.67 -1.42 17.45
C ALA A 257 -5.08 -2.13 16.14
N SER A 258 -4.13 -2.39 15.24
CA SER A 258 -4.32 -3.31 14.11
C SER A 258 -3.94 -4.76 14.43
N HIS A 259 -3.12 -4.99 15.45
CA HIS A 259 -2.74 -6.33 15.94
C HIS A 259 -3.35 -6.54 17.33
N TYR A 260 -3.71 -7.78 17.67
CA TYR A 260 -4.31 -8.15 18.97
C TYR A 260 -5.63 -7.42 19.29
N ASN A 261 -6.32 -6.98 18.24
CA ASN A 261 -7.55 -6.22 18.39
C ASN A 261 -8.76 -7.15 18.44
N GLU A 262 -9.25 -7.39 19.65
CA GLU A 262 -10.34 -8.32 19.93
C GLU A 262 -11.64 -7.60 20.34
N ALA A 263 -11.74 -6.29 20.05
CA ALA A 263 -12.85 -5.46 20.50
C ALA A 263 -14.22 -5.81 19.88
N SER A 264 -14.26 -6.53 18.75
CA SER A 264 -15.49 -6.96 18.08
C SER A 264 -15.24 -8.15 17.14
N ALA A 265 -16.32 -8.82 16.71
CA ALA A 265 -16.23 -9.92 15.75
C ALA A 265 -15.57 -9.49 14.42
N LEU A 266 -15.88 -8.28 13.93
CA LEU A 266 -15.25 -7.73 12.72
C LEU A 266 -13.75 -7.45 12.95
N ALA A 267 -13.39 -6.90 14.11
CA ALA A 267 -12.02 -6.64 14.49
C ALA A 267 -11.18 -7.93 14.51
N ILE A 268 -11.70 -8.99 15.13
CA ILE A 268 -11.08 -10.32 15.19
C ILE A 268 -10.92 -10.89 13.78
N ALA A 269 -11.97 -10.83 12.96
CA ALA A 269 -11.93 -11.35 11.59
C ALA A 269 -10.88 -10.62 10.72
N LEU A 270 -10.78 -9.29 10.83
CA LEU A 270 -9.79 -8.51 10.09
C LEU A 270 -8.37 -8.74 10.60
N TYR A 271 -8.18 -8.88 11.91
CA TYR A 271 -6.89 -9.26 12.50
C TYR A 271 -6.44 -10.65 12.01
N ALA A 272 -7.35 -11.63 11.98
CA ALA A 272 -7.06 -12.96 11.44
C ALA A 272 -6.73 -12.93 9.94
N ALA A 273 -7.49 -12.14 9.16
CA ALA A 273 -7.23 -11.97 7.73
C ALA A 273 -5.85 -11.35 7.46
N MET A 274 -5.44 -10.36 8.27
CA MET A 274 -4.10 -9.77 8.26
C MET A 274 -3.02 -10.82 8.56
N GLY A 275 -3.22 -11.66 9.59
CA GLY A 275 -2.31 -12.78 9.87
C GLY A 275 -2.15 -13.77 8.69
N ILE A 276 -3.26 -14.14 8.04
CA ILE A 276 -3.25 -15.00 6.85
C ILE A 276 -2.51 -14.30 5.68
N ALA A 277 -2.80 -13.02 5.44
CA ALA A 277 -2.14 -12.23 4.40
C ALA A 277 -0.63 -12.19 4.62
N ALA A 278 -0.20 -11.91 5.86
CA ALA A 278 1.20 -11.92 6.29
C ALA A 278 1.92 -13.24 5.97
N VAL A 279 1.30 -14.37 6.30
CA VAL A 279 1.85 -15.69 5.97
C VAL A 279 1.94 -15.90 4.46
N LEU A 280 0.88 -15.55 3.72
CA LEU A 280 0.81 -15.80 2.27
C LEU A 280 1.84 -14.99 1.47
N PHE A 281 2.00 -13.68 1.73
CA PHE A 281 3.04 -12.90 1.04
C PHE A 281 4.44 -13.30 1.52
N THR A 282 4.63 -13.66 2.79
CA THR A 282 5.94 -14.15 3.25
C THR A 282 6.31 -15.49 2.59
N ALA A 283 5.34 -16.39 2.43
CA ALA A 283 5.50 -17.65 1.70
C ALA A 283 5.80 -17.44 0.21
N ALA A 284 5.34 -16.33 -0.38
CA ALA A 284 5.65 -15.99 -1.77
C ALA A 284 7.16 -15.86 -2.01
N SER A 285 7.97 -15.53 -0.99
CA SER A 285 9.43 -15.53 -1.09
C SER A 285 9.95 -16.94 -1.38
N GLY A 286 9.40 -17.97 -0.72
CA GLY A 286 9.73 -19.37 -0.98
C GLY A 286 9.28 -19.85 -2.36
N ILE A 287 8.13 -19.37 -2.83
CA ILE A 287 7.65 -19.63 -4.20
C ILE A 287 8.64 -19.05 -5.23
N LEU A 288 9.16 -17.85 -4.98
CA LEU A 288 10.14 -17.21 -5.84
C LEU A 288 11.51 -17.93 -5.80
N ALA A 289 11.93 -18.42 -4.63
CA ALA A 289 13.11 -19.27 -4.49
C ALA A 289 12.97 -20.56 -5.32
N TYR A 290 11.80 -21.20 -5.29
CA TYR A 290 11.50 -22.35 -6.15
C TYR A 290 11.63 -21.98 -7.63
N GLY A 291 11.08 -20.84 -8.05
CA GLY A 291 11.22 -20.34 -9.43
C GLY A 291 12.67 -20.19 -9.88
N LEU A 292 13.54 -19.66 -9.03
CA LEU A 292 14.98 -19.50 -9.30
C LEU A 292 15.77 -20.81 -9.31
N ALA A 293 15.29 -21.83 -8.60
CA ALA A 293 15.92 -23.14 -8.53
C ALA A 293 15.65 -24.00 -9.77
N ARG A 294 14.69 -23.60 -10.62
CA ARG A 294 14.37 -24.33 -11.85
C ARG A 294 15.47 -24.20 -12.90
N ARG A 295 15.58 -25.21 -13.76
CA ARG A 295 16.60 -25.30 -14.82
C ARG A 295 16.45 -24.24 -15.91
N ASP A 296 15.22 -23.74 -16.12
CA ASP A 296 14.87 -22.73 -17.12
C ASP A 296 15.05 -21.28 -16.63
N ALA A 297 15.53 -21.07 -15.39
CA ALA A 297 15.80 -19.74 -14.87
C ALA A 297 17.03 -19.09 -15.52
N ALA A 298 17.02 -17.76 -15.63
CA ALA A 298 18.03 -16.97 -16.31
C ALA A 298 19.46 -17.31 -15.83
N PRO A 299 20.47 -17.34 -16.72
CA PRO A 299 21.83 -17.68 -16.32
C PRO A 299 22.38 -16.65 -15.32
N LEU A 300 22.92 -17.15 -14.21
CA LEU A 300 23.46 -16.35 -13.11
C LEU A 300 24.73 -17.02 -12.60
N PRO A 301 25.71 -16.24 -12.09
CA PRO A 301 26.84 -16.80 -11.35
C PRO A 301 26.33 -17.74 -10.23
N PRO A 302 26.90 -18.96 -10.06
CA PRO A 302 26.39 -19.94 -9.11
C PRO A 302 26.24 -19.40 -7.69
N VAL A 303 27.18 -18.55 -7.27
CA VAL A 303 27.18 -17.85 -5.98
C VAL A 303 25.95 -16.96 -5.81
N MET A 304 25.65 -16.14 -6.81
CA MET A 304 24.52 -15.20 -6.80
C MET A 304 23.18 -15.95 -6.80
N ARG A 305 23.06 -16.98 -7.65
CA ARG A 305 21.86 -17.83 -7.65
C ARG A 305 21.65 -18.48 -6.28
N ARG A 306 22.72 -19.04 -5.70
CA ARG A 306 22.66 -19.69 -4.39
C ARG A 306 22.28 -18.72 -3.28
N SER A 307 22.82 -17.50 -3.27
CA SER A 307 22.48 -16.48 -2.28
C SER A 307 21.04 -16.00 -2.37
N LEU A 308 20.50 -15.85 -3.59
CA LEU A 308 19.10 -15.49 -3.81
C LEU A 308 18.15 -16.58 -3.31
N ILE A 309 18.41 -17.84 -3.68
CA ILE A 309 17.57 -18.99 -3.27
C ILE A 309 17.59 -19.14 -1.74
N LEU A 310 18.77 -19.07 -1.10
CA LEU A 310 18.88 -19.17 0.35
C LEU A 310 18.27 -17.97 1.06
N GLY A 311 18.48 -16.74 0.57
CA GLY A 311 17.89 -15.53 1.15
C GLY A 311 16.37 -15.56 1.15
N LEU A 312 15.77 -15.91 0.01
CA LEU A 312 14.32 -16.05 -0.13
C LEU A 312 13.76 -17.23 0.68
N GLY A 313 14.46 -18.36 0.69
CA GLY A 313 14.07 -19.54 1.47
C GLY A 313 14.10 -19.28 2.97
N LEU A 314 15.16 -18.65 3.48
CA LEU A 314 15.27 -18.23 4.88
C LEU A 314 14.21 -17.19 5.23
N THR A 315 13.95 -16.23 4.33
CA THR A 315 12.86 -15.25 4.52
C THR A 315 11.51 -15.94 4.70
N ALA A 316 11.19 -16.91 3.85
CA ALA A 316 9.94 -17.65 3.95
C ALA A 316 9.86 -18.44 5.27
N VAL A 317 10.89 -19.23 5.59
CA VAL A 317 10.86 -20.13 6.76
C VAL A 317 10.97 -19.34 8.06
N LEU A 318 12.04 -18.57 8.24
CA LEU A 318 12.28 -17.83 9.48
C LEU A 318 11.30 -16.68 9.65
N GLY A 319 10.86 -16.04 8.55
CA GLY A 319 9.90 -14.94 8.59
C GLY A 319 8.53 -15.41 9.09
N ILE A 320 8.05 -16.55 8.58
CA ILE A 320 6.80 -17.16 9.06
C ILE A 320 6.94 -17.61 10.52
N LEU A 321 8.02 -18.34 10.87
CA LEU A 321 8.22 -18.83 12.24
C LEU A 321 8.29 -17.69 13.27
N SER A 322 9.07 -16.65 12.99
CA SER A 322 9.17 -15.47 13.86
C SER A 322 7.88 -14.66 13.91
N GLY A 323 7.14 -14.56 12.79
CA GLY A 323 5.82 -13.91 12.75
C GLY A 323 4.77 -14.64 13.60
N VAL A 324 4.76 -15.99 13.57
CA VAL A 324 3.90 -16.80 14.44
C VAL A 324 4.26 -16.59 15.91
N ALA A 325 5.56 -16.61 16.25
CA ALA A 325 6.01 -16.33 17.62
C ALA A 325 5.55 -14.95 18.11
N LEU A 326 5.66 -13.92 17.26
CA LEU A 326 5.17 -12.56 17.55
C LEU A 326 3.65 -12.53 17.78
N SER A 327 2.89 -13.21 16.92
CA SER A 327 1.42 -13.29 17.04
C SER A 327 0.96 -14.01 18.31
N GLN A 328 1.71 -15.01 18.78
CA GLN A 328 1.36 -15.81 19.96
C GLN A 328 1.75 -15.12 21.27
N ALA A 329 2.75 -14.24 21.26
CA ALA A 329 3.24 -13.56 22.47
C ALA A 329 2.29 -12.48 23.02
N GLY A 330 1.23 -12.10 22.30
CA GLY A 330 0.29 -11.04 22.70
C GLY A 330 0.87 -9.62 22.65
N GLY A 331 2.12 -9.47 22.23
CA GLY A 331 2.85 -8.21 22.11
C GLY A 331 4.24 -8.44 21.52
N HIS A 332 4.98 -7.35 21.27
CA HIS A 332 6.33 -7.45 20.70
C HIS A 332 7.44 -7.54 21.74
N THR A 333 7.18 -7.16 22.99
CA THR A 333 8.14 -7.30 24.10
C THR A 333 7.82 -8.50 24.97
N VAL A 334 8.86 -9.20 25.42
CA VAL A 334 8.78 -10.28 26.42
C VAL A 334 9.51 -9.80 27.67
N GLY A 335 8.78 -9.71 28.78
CA GLY A 335 9.17 -8.96 29.97
C GLY A 335 8.55 -7.56 30.01
N THR A 336 8.73 -6.86 31.13
CA THR A 336 8.13 -5.53 31.36
C THR A 336 9.21 -4.45 31.35
N PRO A 337 9.36 -3.68 30.25
CA PRO A 337 10.32 -2.59 30.23
C PRO A 337 9.89 -1.46 31.19
N LEU A 338 10.87 -0.77 31.79
CA LEU A 338 10.62 0.48 32.50
C LEU A 338 10.11 1.55 31.51
N PRO A 339 9.28 2.51 31.95
CA PRO A 339 8.75 3.56 31.06
C PRO A 339 9.81 4.40 30.34
N SER A 340 11.00 4.56 30.94
CA SER A 340 12.15 5.28 30.38
C SER A 340 13.22 4.35 29.79
N ALA A 341 12.88 3.08 29.56
CA ALA A 341 13.83 2.11 29.03
C ALA A 341 14.34 2.57 27.66
N PRO A 342 15.67 2.52 27.43
CA PRO A 342 16.23 2.87 26.14
C PRO A 342 15.71 1.91 25.06
N VAL A 343 15.45 2.48 23.88
CA VAL A 343 15.04 1.76 22.68
C VAL A 343 15.97 2.10 21.53
N ILE A 344 16.05 1.24 20.53
CA ILE A 344 16.74 1.57 19.28
C ILE A 344 15.99 2.73 18.60
N PRO A 345 16.64 3.88 18.33
CA PRO A 345 16.00 5.00 17.65
C PRO A 345 15.36 4.57 16.34
N PHE A 346 14.26 5.23 15.97
CA PHE A 346 13.40 4.90 14.82
C PHE A 346 12.68 3.55 14.92
N PHE A 347 13.34 2.46 15.31
CA PHE A 347 12.73 1.13 15.40
C PHE A 347 11.85 0.93 16.63
N GLY A 348 12.21 1.54 17.76
CA GLY A 348 11.50 1.40 19.03
C GLY A 348 11.69 0.04 19.69
N TRP A 349 12.71 -0.73 19.30
CA TRP A 349 13.00 -2.04 19.88
C TRP A 349 13.64 -1.88 21.26
N SER A 350 13.16 -2.64 22.25
CA SER A 350 13.70 -2.55 23.61
C SER A 350 15.18 -2.94 23.68
N LEU A 351 15.96 -2.17 24.45
CA LEU A 351 17.34 -2.49 24.81
C LEU A 351 17.47 -3.08 26.23
N THR A 352 16.36 -3.25 26.96
CA THR A 352 16.36 -3.73 28.35
C THR A 352 15.63 -5.05 28.55
N VAL A 353 14.66 -5.37 27.70
CA VAL A 353 13.94 -6.65 27.70
C VAL A 353 13.96 -7.27 26.31
N GLY A 354 13.44 -8.50 26.19
CA GLY A 354 13.34 -9.17 24.89
C GLY A 354 12.40 -8.44 23.94
N ASP A 355 12.82 -8.19 22.70
CA ASP A 355 11.97 -7.65 21.63
C ASP A 355 11.99 -8.57 20.41
N LEU A 356 10.84 -9.20 20.14
CA LEU A 356 10.68 -10.21 19.09
C LEU A 356 10.83 -9.62 17.68
N ARG A 357 10.69 -8.30 17.52
CA ARG A 357 10.78 -7.64 16.21
C ARG A 357 12.19 -7.67 15.63
N LEU A 358 13.24 -7.73 16.45
CA LEU A 358 14.62 -7.84 15.95
C LEU A 358 14.82 -9.16 15.18
N GLY A 359 14.44 -10.29 15.78
CA GLY A 359 14.53 -11.60 15.13
C GLY A 359 13.65 -11.67 13.88
N HIS A 360 12.44 -11.11 13.94
CA HIS A 360 11.55 -11.03 12.78
C HIS A 360 12.10 -10.15 11.65
N PHE A 361 12.69 -9.00 11.97
CA PHE A 361 13.33 -8.11 11.00
C PHE A 361 14.49 -8.80 10.29
N LEU A 362 15.38 -9.45 11.04
CA LEU A 362 16.48 -10.23 10.45
C LEU A 362 15.94 -11.34 9.56
N ALA A 363 14.91 -12.06 9.99
CA ALA A 363 14.30 -13.10 9.19
C ALA A 363 13.76 -12.57 7.85
N LEU A 364 12.99 -11.48 7.87
CA LEU A 364 12.42 -10.87 6.65
C LEU A 364 13.49 -10.31 5.71
N HIS A 365 14.62 -9.83 6.23
CA HIS A 365 15.67 -9.22 5.43
C HIS A 365 16.71 -10.19 4.87
N ALA A 366 16.58 -11.49 5.12
CA ALA A 366 17.46 -12.50 4.54
C ALA A 366 17.49 -12.44 3.00
N MET A 367 16.34 -12.12 2.37
CA MET A 367 16.21 -11.99 0.91
C MET A 367 17.03 -10.84 0.32
N GLN A 368 17.35 -9.78 1.08
CA GLN A 368 18.24 -8.71 0.62
C GLN A 368 19.68 -8.92 1.08
N ILE A 369 19.89 -9.36 2.33
CA ILE A 369 21.21 -9.40 2.95
C ILE A 369 22.11 -10.48 2.34
N LEU A 370 21.59 -11.68 2.06
CA LEU A 370 22.39 -12.76 1.49
C LEU A 370 22.90 -12.44 0.07
N PRO A 371 22.07 -11.93 -0.86
CA PRO A 371 22.54 -11.45 -2.16
C PRO A 371 23.50 -10.26 -2.06
N ALA A 372 23.27 -9.32 -1.13
CA ALA A 372 24.16 -8.19 -0.92
C ALA A 372 25.55 -8.64 -0.46
N PHE A 373 25.63 -9.62 0.45
CA PHE A 373 26.88 -10.25 0.85
C PHE A 373 27.61 -10.90 -0.34
N ALA A 374 26.88 -11.66 -1.17
CA ALA A 374 27.46 -12.30 -2.35
C ALA A 374 28.00 -11.27 -3.36
N LEU A 375 27.26 -10.17 -3.59
CA LEU A 375 27.68 -9.07 -4.45
C LEU A 375 28.91 -8.35 -3.89
N PHE A 376 28.92 -8.03 -2.59
CA PHE A 376 30.06 -7.39 -1.95
C PHE A 376 31.32 -8.27 -2.03
N ALA A 377 31.19 -9.57 -1.74
CA ALA A 377 32.30 -10.50 -1.84
C ALA A 377 32.86 -10.61 -3.27
N SER A 378 32.00 -10.59 -4.29
CA SER A 378 32.44 -10.63 -5.69
C SER A 378 33.12 -9.33 -6.13
N LEU A 379 32.66 -8.17 -5.65
CA LEU A 379 33.30 -6.87 -5.91
C LEU A 379 34.71 -6.75 -5.30
N LEU A 380 35.00 -7.48 -4.21
CA LEU A 380 36.34 -7.56 -3.63
C LEU A 380 37.31 -8.48 -4.41
N GLY A 381 36.93 -8.93 -5.60
CA GLY A 381 37.76 -9.84 -6.42
C GLY A 381 37.91 -11.24 -5.82
N ARG A 382 37.17 -11.56 -4.76
CA ARG A 382 37.14 -12.90 -4.20
C ARG A 382 36.21 -13.73 -5.06
N ALA A 383 36.77 -14.68 -5.80
CA ALA A 383 35.97 -15.76 -6.38
C ALA A 383 35.33 -16.53 -5.22
N THR A 384 34.10 -16.17 -4.87
CA THR A 384 33.40 -16.75 -3.74
C THR A 384 33.01 -18.17 -4.09
N ALA A 385 33.41 -19.15 -3.29
CA ALA A 385 32.86 -20.50 -3.44
C ALA A 385 31.39 -20.50 -2.97
N PRO A 386 30.47 -21.25 -3.60
CA PRO A 386 29.10 -21.41 -3.11
C PRO A 386 29.04 -21.79 -1.62
N ARG A 387 30.02 -22.58 -1.13
CA ARG A 387 30.16 -22.95 0.28
C ARG A 387 30.32 -21.76 1.24
N ILE A 388 30.91 -20.65 0.80
CA ILE A 388 31.03 -19.43 1.62
C ILE A 388 29.65 -18.78 1.80
N VAL A 389 28.82 -18.80 0.76
CA VAL A 389 27.43 -18.34 0.84
C VAL A 389 26.61 -19.26 1.74
N ASP A 390 26.79 -20.58 1.65
CA ASP A 390 26.13 -21.53 2.55
C ASP A 390 26.54 -21.29 4.02
N ALA A 391 27.83 -21.07 4.29
CA ALA A 391 28.34 -20.77 5.63
C ALA A 391 27.80 -19.44 6.17
N PHE A 392 27.76 -18.40 5.34
CA PHE A 392 27.18 -17.11 5.71
C PHE A 392 25.67 -17.22 5.96
N ALA A 393 24.93 -17.94 5.11
CA ALA A 393 23.51 -18.19 5.28
C ALA A 393 23.20 -18.94 6.58
N LEU A 394 24.02 -19.95 6.91
CA LEU A 394 23.90 -20.68 8.18
C LEU A 394 24.17 -19.76 9.37
N ALA A 395 25.26 -18.99 9.33
CA ALA A 395 25.58 -18.02 10.39
C ALA A 395 24.46 -16.99 10.56
N TYR A 396 23.92 -16.46 9.46
CA TYR A 396 22.80 -15.53 9.46
C TYR A 396 21.53 -16.14 10.08
N ALA A 397 21.21 -17.38 9.72
CA ALA A 397 20.09 -18.12 10.30
C ALA A 397 20.29 -18.35 11.81
N CYS A 398 21.50 -18.73 12.24
CA CYS A 398 21.84 -18.89 13.65
C CYS A 398 21.71 -17.58 14.44
N VAL A 399 22.21 -16.45 13.90
CA VAL A 399 22.05 -15.13 14.53
C VAL A 399 20.58 -14.73 14.64
N THR A 400 19.80 -14.97 13.58
CA THR A 400 18.35 -14.69 13.55
C THR A 400 17.62 -15.53 14.62
N ALA A 401 17.93 -16.83 14.70
CA ALA A 401 17.36 -17.72 15.71
C ALA A 401 17.80 -17.34 17.13
N ALA A 402 19.07 -16.99 17.32
CA ALA A 402 19.59 -16.53 18.60
C ALA A 402 18.90 -15.24 19.08
N ALA A 403 18.67 -14.28 18.17
CA ALA A 403 17.89 -13.07 18.47
C ALA A 403 16.47 -13.41 18.95
N LEU A 404 15.79 -14.31 18.24
CA LEU A 404 14.43 -14.72 18.59
C LEU A 404 14.39 -15.47 19.92
N ILE A 405 15.31 -16.41 20.15
CA ILE A 405 15.41 -17.18 21.39
C ILE A 405 15.77 -16.27 22.57
N ALA A 406 16.70 -15.33 22.40
CA ALA A 406 17.05 -14.36 23.43
C ALA A 406 15.82 -13.51 23.81
N ALA A 407 15.11 -12.99 22.82
CA ALA A 407 13.88 -12.25 23.03
C ALA A 407 12.82 -13.07 23.77
N LEU A 408 12.58 -14.33 23.37
CA LEU A 408 11.64 -15.24 24.06
C LEU A 408 12.03 -15.55 25.51
N ASN A 409 13.32 -15.44 25.86
CA ASN A 409 13.83 -15.57 27.22
C ASN A 409 13.93 -14.22 27.96
N ALA A 410 13.21 -13.20 27.49
CA ALA A 410 13.20 -11.84 28.04
C ALA A 410 14.58 -11.14 28.08
N ARG A 411 15.54 -11.58 27.26
CA ARG A 411 16.87 -10.97 27.19
C ARG A 411 16.94 -9.94 26.06
N PRO A 412 17.56 -8.77 26.28
CA PRO A 412 17.68 -7.75 25.25
C PRO A 412 18.64 -8.18 24.12
N LEU A 413 18.40 -7.64 22.92
CA LEU A 413 19.25 -7.86 21.74
C LEU A 413 19.50 -9.35 21.45
N LEU A 414 20.77 -9.76 21.28
CA LEU A 414 21.20 -11.16 21.08
C LEU A 414 21.44 -11.89 22.41
N GLY A 415 20.93 -11.38 23.53
CA GLY A 415 21.29 -11.84 24.87
C GLY A 415 22.67 -11.37 25.33
N ILE A 416 23.19 -10.32 24.69
CA ILE A 416 24.42 -9.62 25.07
C ILE A 416 23.99 -8.42 25.90
N GLY A 417 23.92 -8.59 27.20
CA GLY A 417 23.43 -7.59 28.15
C GLY A 417 23.41 -8.11 29.57
#